data_AF-A0A536KQY5-F1
#
_entry.id   AF-A0A536KQY5-F1
#
_cell.length_a   1.000
_cell.length_b   1.000
_cell.length_c   1.000
_cell.angle_alpha   90.00
_cell.angle_beta   90.00
_cell.angle_gamma   90.00
#
_symmetry.space_group_name_H-M   'P 1'
#
loop_
_entity.id
_entity.type
_entity.pdbx_description
1 polymer ?
#
loop_
_entity_poly.entity_id
_entity_poly.type
_entity_poly.pdbx_seq_one_letter_code
_entity_poly.pdbx_strand_id
1 'polypeptide(L)'
;MNSAQIVVLLSIATAAFALWAAFFATRADFATRRAIREANTRWEASMRPVPHITFTEFAAPGQSIQVQVENLGGILAGCGVILQNGDEIYATELTLPEKAPARPISLPFIVKAWQRSAQPRPLLLIARDVAGRCFDCLDGGKQIKDPRRWVASRLRELRMQGMVDFPSVTGPAKG
;
A
#
# COMPACT_ATOMS: atom_id res chain seq x y z
N MET A 1 -43.72 13.96 55.42
CA MET A 1 -43.25 14.45 54.10
C MET A 1 -44.46 14.82 53.27
N ASN A 2 -44.52 16.04 52.74
CA ASN A 2 -45.65 16.50 51.94
C ASN A 2 -45.52 15.96 50.50
N SER A 3 -46.62 15.56 49.86
CA SER A 3 -46.63 14.96 48.51
C SER A 3 -45.95 15.86 47.46
N ALA A 4 -46.08 17.18 47.60
CA ALA A 4 -45.41 18.18 46.76
C ALA A 4 -43.88 18.10 46.84
N GLN A 5 -43.30 17.79 48.00
CA GLN A 5 -41.84 17.68 48.16
C GLN A 5 -41.30 16.42 47.48
N ILE A 6 -42.07 15.33 47.48
CA ILE A 6 -41.70 14.07 46.84
C ILE A 6 -41.65 14.25 45.31
N VAL A 7 -42.62 14.95 44.73
CA VAL A 7 -42.65 15.24 43.29
C VAL A 7 -41.46 16.10 42.85
N VAL A 8 -41.13 17.14 43.62
CA VAL A 8 -39.97 18.00 43.33
C VAL A 8 -38.67 17.19 43.39
N LEU A 9 -38.50 16.35 44.42
CA LEU A 9 -37.29 15.52 44.57
C LEU A 9 -37.15 14.50 43.44
N LEU A 10 -38.26 13.91 42.99
CA LEU A 10 -38.26 13.02 41.82
C LEU A 10 -37.87 13.77 40.54
N SER A 11 -38.41 14.97 40.32
CA SER A 11 -38.10 15.75 39.11
C SER A 11 -36.62 16.12 39.02
N ILE A 12 -36.00 16.49 40.15
CA ILE A 12 -34.57 16.78 40.25
C ILE A 12 -33.75 15.52 39.99
N ALA A 13 -34.13 14.38 40.58
CA ALA A 13 -33.45 13.11 40.34
C ALA A 13 -33.53 12.70 38.86
N THR A 14 -34.70 12.80 38.24
CA THR A 14 -34.88 12.48 36.80
C THR A 14 -34.05 13.41 35.91
N ALA A 15 -34.01 14.72 36.21
CA ALA A 15 -33.18 15.66 35.46
C ALA A 15 -31.68 15.35 35.60
N ALA A 16 -31.23 15.02 36.82
CA ALA A 16 -29.86 14.61 37.08
C ALA A 16 -29.50 13.32 36.31
N PHE A 17 -30.36 12.31 36.33
CA PHE A 17 -30.17 11.07 35.56
C PHE A 17 -30.19 11.31 34.05
N ALA A 18 -31.04 12.20 33.54
CA ALA A 18 -31.09 12.55 32.12
C ALA A 18 -29.82 13.26 31.66
N LEU A 19 -29.31 14.22 32.43
CA LEU A 19 -28.04 14.90 32.16
C LEU A 19 -26.86 13.92 32.21
N TRP A 20 -26.85 13.02 33.19
CA TRP A 20 -25.85 11.96 33.30
C TRP A 20 -25.91 11.04 32.08
N ALA A 21 -27.10 10.56 31.70
CA ALA A 21 -27.29 9.73 30.52
C ALA A 21 -26.81 10.42 29.24
N ALA A 22 -27.12 11.71 29.05
CA ALA A 22 -26.64 12.49 27.90
C ALA A 22 -25.10 12.62 27.88
N PHE A 23 -24.47 12.83 29.04
CA PHE A 23 -23.02 12.86 29.16
C PHE A 23 -22.38 11.51 28.83
N PHE A 24 -22.92 10.40 29.32
CA PHE A 24 -22.43 9.06 28.98
C PHE A 24 -22.65 8.72 27.51
N ALA A 25 -23.80 9.10 26.93
CA ALA A 25 -24.11 8.87 25.53
C ALA A 25 -23.12 9.60 24.60
N THR A 26 -22.84 10.88 24.88
CA THR A 26 -21.88 11.68 24.10
C THR A 26 -20.44 11.15 24.21
N ARG A 27 -20.02 10.75 25.42
CA ARG A 27 -18.70 10.14 25.62
C ARG A 27 -18.59 8.77 24.94
N ALA A 28 -19.66 7.98 24.97
CA ALA A 28 -19.73 6.70 24.29
C ALA A 28 -19.66 6.88 22.76
N ASP A 29 -20.38 7.83 22.17
CA ASP A 29 -20.31 8.11 20.73
C ASP A 29 -18.89 8.52 20.31
N PHE A 30 -18.22 9.38 21.08
CA PHE A 30 -16.85 9.76 20.78
C PHE A 30 -15.88 8.57 20.87
N ALA A 31 -16.01 7.72 21.90
CA ALA A 31 -15.21 6.51 22.05
C ALA A 31 -15.44 5.53 20.89
N THR A 32 -16.70 5.33 20.49
CA THR A 32 -17.07 4.46 19.37
C THR A 32 -16.48 4.98 18.06
N ARG A 33 -16.60 6.28 17.75
CA ARG A 33 -16.01 6.87 16.54
C ARG A 33 -14.49 6.70 16.52
N ARG A 34 -13.82 6.87 17.66
CA ARG A 34 -12.38 6.65 17.77
C ARG A 34 -12.03 5.18 17.54
N ALA A 35 -12.77 4.25 18.16
CA ALA A 35 -12.56 2.82 17.98
C ALA A 35 -12.76 2.40 16.52
N ILE A 36 -13.78 2.91 15.83
CA ILE A 36 -14.00 2.67 14.40
C ILE A 36 -12.83 3.18 13.56
N ARG A 37 -12.33 4.39 13.84
CA ARG A 37 -11.16 4.94 13.13
C ARG A 37 -9.92 4.09 13.34
N GLU A 38 -9.63 3.70 14.58
CA GLU A 38 -8.48 2.84 14.90
C GLU A 38 -8.63 1.42 14.31
N ALA A 39 -9.84 0.89 14.26
CA ALA A 39 -10.11 -0.39 13.59
C ALA A 39 -9.86 -0.28 12.08
N ASN A 40 -10.34 0.79 11.45
CA ASN A 40 -10.13 1.03 10.03
C ASN A 40 -8.64 1.19 9.70
N THR A 41 -7.87 1.94 10.49
CA THR A 41 -6.43 2.11 10.23
C THR A 41 -5.67 0.79 10.38
N ARG A 42 -6.01 -0.04 11.37
CA ARG A 42 -5.42 -1.39 11.51
C ARG A 42 -5.77 -2.29 10.33
N TRP A 43 -7.02 -2.24 9.89
CA TRP A 43 -7.50 -2.99 8.73
C TRP A 43 -6.79 -2.55 7.43
N GLU A 44 -6.65 -1.25 7.23
CA GLU A 44 -5.92 -0.72 6.07
C GLU A 44 -4.45 -1.12 6.08
N ALA A 45 -3.81 -1.14 7.27
CA ALA A 45 -2.45 -1.61 7.41
C ALA A 45 -2.31 -3.10 7.11
N SER A 46 -3.27 -3.94 7.51
CA SER A 46 -3.23 -5.38 7.21
C SER A 46 -3.48 -5.70 5.74
N MET A 47 -4.28 -4.89 5.04
CA MET A 47 -4.59 -5.09 3.62
C MET A 47 -3.53 -4.52 2.68
N ARG A 48 -2.51 -3.83 3.22
CA ARG A 48 -1.48 -3.21 2.40
C ARG A 48 -0.50 -4.27 1.84
N PRO A 49 -0.24 -4.29 0.53
CA PRO A 49 0.74 -5.20 -0.05
C PRO A 49 2.16 -4.81 0.37
N VAL A 50 2.99 -5.83 0.64
CA VAL A 50 4.38 -5.66 1.04
C VAL A 50 5.23 -6.63 0.21
N PRO A 51 5.50 -6.30 -1.06
CA PRO A 51 6.38 -7.11 -1.89
C PRO A 51 7.82 -7.02 -1.40
N HIS A 52 8.48 -8.18 -1.29
CA HIS A 52 9.90 -8.29 -0.99
C HIS A 52 10.60 -9.03 -2.13
N ILE A 53 11.74 -8.50 -2.56
CA ILE A 53 12.52 -9.03 -3.68
C ILE A 53 13.84 -9.53 -3.14
N THR A 54 14.10 -10.81 -3.35
CA THR A 54 15.36 -11.46 -3.03
C THR A 54 16.08 -11.79 -4.33
N PHE A 55 17.33 -11.35 -4.42
CA PHE A 55 18.16 -11.57 -5.60
C PHE A 55 18.73 -12.99 -5.59
N THR A 56 18.41 -13.76 -6.63
CA THR A 56 19.03 -15.06 -6.90
C THR A 56 20.19 -14.92 -7.87
N GLU A 57 20.95 -16.01 -8.06
CA GLU A 57 22.21 -16.03 -8.81
C GLU A 57 22.12 -15.44 -10.23
N PHE A 58 23.27 -14.94 -10.68
CA PHE A 58 23.44 -14.07 -11.83
C PHE A 58 23.21 -14.79 -13.16
N ALA A 59 22.30 -14.26 -13.97
CA ALA A 59 22.12 -14.69 -15.36
C ALA A 59 23.25 -14.17 -16.25
N ALA A 60 23.48 -14.83 -17.39
CA ALA A 60 24.41 -14.34 -18.40
C ALA A 60 23.92 -12.99 -18.96
N PRO A 61 24.83 -12.07 -19.34
CA PRO A 61 24.46 -10.75 -19.88
C PRO A 61 23.47 -10.86 -21.05
N GLY A 62 22.45 -10.00 -21.06
CA GLY A 62 21.40 -9.96 -22.09
C GLY A 62 20.32 -11.03 -21.96
N GLN A 63 20.40 -11.92 -20.95
CA GLN A 63 19.33 -12.86 -20.63
C GLN A 63 18.42 -12.34 -19.52
N SER A 64 17.20 -12.86 -19.44
CA SER A 64 16.31 -12.56 -18.33
C SER A 64 16.91 -13.01 -17.01
N ILE A 65 16.84 -12.18 -15.98
CA ILE A 65 17.29 -12.52 -14.63
C ILE A 65 16.14 -13.16 -13.84
N GLN A 66 16.42 -14.21 -13.09
CA GLN A 66 15.45 -14.74 -12.13
C GLN A 66 15.63 -14.02 -10.79
N VAL A 67 14.52 -13.57 -10.22
CA VAL A 67 14.47 -13.04 -8.85
C VAL A 67 13.36 -13.72 -8.08
N GLN A 68 13.55 -13.89 -6.79
CA GLN A 68 12.52 -14.40 -5.90
C GLN A 68 11.68 -13.21 -5.43
N VAL A 69 10.38 -13.27 -5.66
CA VAL A 69 9.45 -12.25 -5.17
C VAL A 69 8.47 -12.92 -4.24
N GLU A 70 8.37 -12.40 -3.02
CA GLU A 70 7.36 -12.78 -2.03
C GLU A 70 6.47 -11.57 -1.72
N ASN A 71 5.29 -11.82 -1.18
CA ASN A 71 4.42 -10.78 -0.68
C ASN A 71 4.13 -11.08 0.79
N LEU A 72 4.54 -10.20 1.69
CA LEU A 72 4.36 -10.37 3.13
C LEU A 72 3.06 -9.75 3.65
N GLY A 73 2.36 -8.99 2.79
CA GLY A 73 1.16 -8.23 3.15
C GLY A 73 -0.11 -8.71 2.45
N GLY A 74 -1.05 -7.77 2.30
CA GLY A 74 -2.30 -7.96 1.59
C GLY A 74 -2.13 -8.25 0.09
N ILE A 75 -3.23 -8.56 -0.60
CA ILE A 75 -3.21 -8.94 -2.03
C ILE A 75 -2.53 -7.86 -2.90
N LEU A 76 -1.60 -8.30 -3.75
CA LEU A 76 -0.91 -7.48 -4.73
C LEU A 76 -1.63 -7.60 -6.09
N ALA A 77 -2.65 -6.75 -6.28
CA ALA A 77 -3.48 -6.75 -7.48
C ALA A 77 -2.74 -6.27 -8.73
N GLY A 78 -1.63 -5.55 -8.55
CA GLY A 78 -0.71 -5.14 -9.60
C GLY A 78 0.61 -4.70 -8.99
N CYS A 79 1.72 -4.95 -9.68
CA CYS A 79 3.04 -4.55 -9.18
C CYS A 79 3.97 -4.26 -10.34
N GLY A 80 4.49 -3.04 -10.40
CA GLY A 80 5.54 -2.65 -11.33
C GLY A 80 6.90 -2.76 -10.65
N VAL A 81 7.82 -3.47 -11.29
CA VAL A 81 9.19 -3.66 -10.79
C VAL A 81 10.16 -3.19 -11.86
N ILE A 82 11.13 -2.35 -11.47
CA ILE A 82 12.33 -2.06 -12.25
C ILE A 82 13.53 -2.41 -11.41
N LEU A 83 14.38 -3.27 -11.93
CA LEU A 83 15.60 -3.73 -11.31
C LEU A 83 16.79 -3.33 -12.16
N GLN A 84 17.85 -2.88 -11.50
CA GLN A 84 19.16 -2.77 -12.12
C GLN A 84 20.10 -3.83 -11.55
N ASN A 85 20.80 -4.56 -12.42
CA ASN A 85 21.90 -5.43 -12.03
C ASN A 85 23.09 -5.16 -12.98
N GLY A 86 24.23 -4.77 -12.43
CA GLY A 86 25.39 -4.39 -13.24
C GLY A 86 25.07 -3.21 -14.17
N ASP A 87 25.30 -3.41 -15.47
CA ASP A 87 24.99 -2.47 -16.55
C ASP A 87 23.66 -2.79 -17.24
N GLU A 88 22.77 -3.58 -16.63
CA GLU A 88 21.51 -3.99 -17.23
C GLU A 88 20.30 -3.55 -16.39
N ILE A 89 19.24 -3.15 -17.08
CA ILE A 89 17.94 -2.81 -16.51
C ILE A 89 16.92 -3.83 -16.96
N TYR A 90 16.19 -4.34 -16.00
CA TYR A 90 15.10 -5.27 -16.18
C TYR A 90 13.82 -4.67 -15.62
N ALA A 91 12.69 -5.01 -16.23
CA ALA A 91 11.41 -4.57 -15.72
C ALA A 91 10.33 -5.60 -15.99
N THR A 92 9.40 -5.75 -15.05
CA THR A 92 8.23 -6.59 -15.26
C THR A 92 7.05 -6.07 -14.46
N GLU A 93 5.90 -6.60 -14.80
CA GLU A 93 4.68 -6.46 -14.04
C GLU A 93 4.27 -7.82 -13.47
N LEU A 94 3.79 -7.85 -12.23
CA LEU A 94 3.36 -9.11 -11.60
C LEU A 94 2.22 -8.90 -10.60
N THR A 95 1.44 -9.96 -10.39
CA THR A 95 0.36 -10.01 -9.41
C THR A 95 0.59 -11.15 -8.44
N LEU A 96 0.47 -10.91 -7.14
CA LEU A 96 0.68 -11.91 -6.08
C LEU A 96 -0.57 -12.01 -5.19
N PRO A 97 -0.96 -13.23 -4.77
CA PRO A 97 -1.99 -13.38 -3.75
C PRO A 97 -1.54 -12.79 -2.41
N GLU A 98 -2.47 -12.72 -1.45
CA GLU A 98 -2.15 -12.36 -0.07
C GLU A 98 -1.11 -13.33 0.50
N LYS A 99 -0.10 -12.78 1.21
CA LYS A 99 0.93 -13.59 1.90
C LYS A 99 1.58 -14.65 1.01
N ALA A 100 1.79 -14.32 -0.26
CA ALA A 100 2.36 -15.24 -1.22
C ALA A 100 3.81 -15.58 -0.83
N PRO A 101 4.17 -16.89 -0.79
CA PRO A 101 5.55 -17.29 -0.51
C PRO A 101 6.49 -16.85 -1.64
N ALA A 102 7.79 -16.83 -1.34
CA ALA A 102 8.83 -16.54 -2.32
C ALA A 102 8.71 -17.48 -3.53
N ARG A 103 8.53 -16.86 -4.71
CA ARG A 103 8.49 -17.57 -5.98
C ARG A 103 9.43 -16.93 -6.99
N PRO A 104 10.10 -17.74 -7.84
CA PRO A 104 10.96 -17.20 -8.88
C PRO A 104 10.11 -16.52 -9.95
N ILE A 105 10.51 -15.31 -10.32
CA ILE A 105 9.92 -14.53 -11.40
C ILE A 105 11.05 -14.14 -12.34
N SER A 106 10.83 -14.36 -13.64
CA SER A 106 11.74 -13.95 -14.68
C SER A 106 11.52 -12.48 -15.01
N LEU A 107 12.58 -11.68 -14.89
CA LEU A 107 12.60 -10.28 -15.26
C LEU A 107 13.28 -10.15 -16.65
N PRO A 108 12.55 -9.73 -17.69
CA PRO A 108 13.12 -9.55 -19.03
C PRO A 108 14.10 -8.38 -19.06
N PHE A 109 15.16 -8.53 -19.85
CA PHE A 109 16.09 -7.45 -20.15
C PHE A 109 15.38 -6.37 -20.98
N ILE A 110 15.53 -5.11 -20.56
CA ILE A 110 14.95 -3.96 -21.26
C ILE A 110 16.04 -3.19 -22.00
N VAL A 111 17.06 -2.76 -21.27
CA VAL A 111 18.11 -1.87 -21.79
C VAL A 111 19.34 -1.91 -20.90
N LYS A 112 20.48 -1.48 -21.45
CA LYS A 112 21.65 -1.21 -20.64
C LYS A 112 21.49 0.04 -19.77
N ALA A 113 21.89 -0.06 -18.50
CA ALA A 113 21.95 1.06 -17.58
C ALA A 113 23.06 2.03 -17.99
N TRP A 114 22.81 3.33 -17.78
CA TRP A 114 23.80 4.39 -18.04
C TRP A 114 24.98 4.37 -17.06
N GLN A 115 24.75 3.87 -15.84
CA GLN A 115 25.75 3.71 -14.79
C GLN A 115 25.78 2.25 -14.35
N ARG A 116 26.96 1.68 -14.17
CA ARG A 116 27.09 0.31 -13.64
C ARG A 116 26.84 0.31 -12.12
N SER A 117 25.96 -0.58 -11.66
CA SER A 117 25.78 -0.85 -10.23
C SER A 117 26.64 -2.03 -9.80
N ALA A 118 27.27 -1.93 -8.63
CA ALA A 118 28.05 -3.03 -8.06
C ALA A 118 27.18 -4.15 -7.47
N GLN A 119 25.95 -3.82 -7.03
CA GLN A 119 24.99 -4.75 -6.47
C GLN A 119 23.63 -4.60 -7.17
N PRO A 120 22.83 -5.68 -7.27
CA PRO A 120 21.45 -5.58 -7.73
C PRO A 120 20.67 -4.58 -6.87
N ARG A 121 19.99 -3.63 -7.50
CA ARG A 121 19.23 -2.58 -6.81
C ARG A 121 17.88 -2.36 -7.46
N PRO A 122 16.76 -2.45 -6.71
CA PRO A 122 15.48 -2.06 -7.23
C PRO A 122 15.44 -0.55 -7.42
N LEU A 123 15.10 -0.10 -8.62
CA LEU A 123 14.97 1.31 -8.99
C LEU A 123 13.53 1.80 -8.84
N LEU A 124 12.57 0.89 -9.02
CA LEU A 124 11.15 1.16 -8.85
C LEU A 124 10.47 -0.11 -8.33
N LEU A 125 9.67 0.04 -7.28
CA LEU A 125 8.79 -1.01 -6.77
C LEU A 125 7.48 -0.35 -6.36
N ILE A 126 6.46 -0.50 -7.20
CA ILE A 126 5.14 0.05 -6.95
C ILE A 126 4.13 -1.08 -6.81
N ALA A 127 3.35 -1.05 -5.74
CA ALA A 127 2.33 -2.05 -5.47
C ALA A 127 0.94 -1.43 -5.52
N ARG A 128 -0.01 -2.12 -6.16
CA ARG A 128 -1.43 -1.79 -6.17
C ARG A 128 -2.19 -2.83 -5.35
N ASP A 129 -3.02 -2.37 -4.43
CA ASP A 129 -3.90 -3.22 -3.64
C ASP A 129 -5.24 -3.49 -4.36
N VAL A 130 -6.05 -4.37 -3.77
CA VAL A 130 -7.40 -4.70 -4.27
C VAL A 130 -8.38 -3.53 -4.25
N ALA A 131 -8.14 -2.52 -3.41
CA ALA A 131 -8.92 -1.30 -3.36
C ALA A 131 -8.49 -0.28 -4.44
N GLY A 132 -7.45 -0.59 -5.24
CA GLY A 132 -6.91 0.28 -6.27
C GLY A 132 -5.94 1.36 -5.78
N ARG A 133 -5.55 1.33 -4.50
CA ARG A 133 -4.55 2.24 -3.94
C ARG A 133 -3.16 1.75 -4.33
N CYS A 134 -2.29 2.69 -4.70
CA CYS A 134 -0.91 2.39 -5.06
C CYS A 134 0.06 2.88 -3.99
N PHE A 135 1.16 2.16 -3.81
CA PHE A 135 2.17 2.40 -2.78
C PHE A 135 3.58 2.30 -3.37
N ASP A 136 4.46 3.25 -3.00
CA ASP A 136 5.90 3.20 -3.31
C ASP A 136 6.61 2.33 -2.27
N CYS A 137 6.82 1.06 -2.59
CA CYS A 137 7.39 0.08 -1.68
C CYS A 137 8.89 0.31 -1.40
N LEU A 138 9.58 1.15 -2.17
CA LEU A 138 10.97 1.54 -1.88
C LEU A 138 11.03 2.65 -0.81
N ASP A 139 10.06 3.56 -0.81
CA ASP A 139 9.92 4.63 0.18
C ASP A 139 9.01 4.21 1.36
N GLY A 140 9.26 3.02 1.91
CA GLY A 140 8.51 2.49 3.06
C GLY A 140 7.01 2.30 2.80
N GLY A 141 6.60 2.11 1.54
CA GLY A 141 5.22 1.96 1.04
C GLY A 141 4.33 3.18 1.26
N LYS A 142 4.89 4.36 1.03
CA LYS A 142 4.13 5.61 0.98
C LYS A 142 3.02 5.54 -0.08
N GLN A 143 1.82 5.98 0.27
CA GLN A 143 0.70 5.97 -0.67
C GLN A 143 0.90 7.01 -1.79
N ILE A 144 0.65 6.59 -3.03
CA ILE A 144 0.73 7.38 -4.23
C ILE A 144 -0.69 7.82 -4.62
N LYS A 145 -0.93 9.14 -4.69
CA LYS A 145 -2.25 9.72 -5.01
C LYS A 145 -2.60 9.63 -6.49
N ASP A 146 -1.63 9.88 -7.36
CA ASP A 146 -1.79 9.83 -8.82
C ASP A 146 -0.73 8.87 -9.40
N PRO A 147 -1.06 7.57 -9.51
CA PRO A 147 -0.10 6.56 -9.94
C PRO A 147 0.44 6.82 -11.34
N ARG A 148 -0.41 7.30 -12.25
CA ARG A 148 -0.03 7.54 -13.65
C ARG A 148 1.00 8.66 -13.76
N ARG A 149 0.74 9.80 -13.12
CA ARG A 149 1.69 10.91 -13.11
C ARG A 149 2.98 10.56 -12.37
N TRP A 150 2.87 9.83 -11.27
CA TRP A 150 4.02 9.42 -10.46
C TRP A 150 4.93 8.46 -11.23
N VAL A 151 4.38 7.40 -11.84
CA VAL A 151 5.13 6.45 -12.67
C VAL A 151 5.79 7.17 -13.85
N ALA A 152 5.06 8.05 -14.55
CA ALA A 152 5.62 8.82 -15.66
C ALA A 152 6.82 9.70 -15.22
N SER A 153 6.75 10.32 -14.02
CA SER A 153 7.87 11.06 -13.45
C SER A 153 9.07 10.17 -13.17
N ARG A 154 8.85 9.01 -12.53
CA ARG A 154 9.93 8.05 -12.23
C ARG A 154 10.57 7.48 -13.49
N LEU A 155 9.78 7.10 -14.49
CA LEU A 155 10.31 6.63 -15.77
C LEU A 155 11.12 7.71 -16.48
N ARG A 156 10.73 8.98 -16.38
CA ARG A 156 11.51 10.10 -16.93
C ARG A 156 12.85 10.26 -16.19
N GLU A 157 12.84 10.21 -14.86
CA GLU A 157 14.07 10.26 -14.03
C GLU A 157 15.03 9.13 -14.38
N LEU A 158 14.50 7.93 -14.63
CA LEU A 158 15.26 6.75 -15.04
C LEU A 158 15.61 6.71 -16.54
N ARG A 159 15.16 7.70 -17.33
CA ARG A 159 15.29 7.75 -18.81
C ARG A 159 14.70 6.52 -19.52
N MET A 160 13.64 5.95 -18.95
CA MET A 160 12.92 4.78 -19.45
C MET A 160 11.54 5.12 -20.03
N GLN A 161 11.27 6.40 -20.29
CA GLN A 161 9.98 6.83 -20.84
C GLN A 161 9.75 6.17 -22.20
N GLY A 162 8.62 5.46 -22.34
CA GLY A 162 8.26 4.74 -23.57
C GLY A 162 8.93 3.38 -23.76
N MET A 163 9.84 2.98 -22.86
CA MET A 163 10.47 1.65 -22.89
C MET A 163 9.69 0.61 -22.10
N VAL A 164 9.02 1.05 -21.03
CA VAL A 164 8.24 0.21 -20.12
C VAL A 164 6.97 0.96 -19.73
N ASP A 165 5.88 0.22 -19.55
CA ASP A 165 4.62 0.70 -18.96
C ASP A 165 4.12 -0.32 -17.92
N PHE A 166 3.30 0.14 -16.98
CA PHE A 166 2.75 -0.66 -15.88
C PHE A 166 1.22 -0.54 -15.82
N PRO A 167 0.48 -1.09 -16.80
CA PRO A 167 -0.95 -0.92 -16.93
C PRO A 167 -1.76 -1.51 -15.75
N SER A 168 -1.28 -2.57 -15.06
CA SER A 168 -1.97 -3.04 -13.84
C SER A 168 -1.99 -1.98 -12.74
N VAL A 169 -1.06 -1.04 -12.76
CA VAL A 169 -0.90 -0.01 -11.73
C VAL A 169 -1.46 1.33 -12.18
N THR A 170 -1.19 1.74 -13.41
CA THR A 170 -1.61 3.05 -13.96
C THR A 170 -3.00 3.02 -14.60
N GLY A 171 -3.57 1.84 -14.82
CA GLY A 171 -4.81 1.63 -15.56
C GLY A 171 -4.58 1.67 -17.08
N PRO A 172 -5.61 1.38 -17.90
CA PRO A 172 -5.47 1.41 -19.34
C PRO A 172 -5.02 2.81 -19.80
N ALA A 173 -4.06 2.85 -20.72
CA ALA A 173 -3.69 4.09 -21.38
C ALA A 173 -4.94 4.65 -22.06
N LYS A 174 -5.34 5.88 -21.69
CA LYS A 174 -6.35 6.63 -22.46
C LYS A 174 -5.82 6.76 -23.89
N GLY A 175 -6.39 5.99 -24.81
CA GLY A 175 -6.30 6.21 -26.26
C GLY A 175 -7.12 7.40 -26.68
#